data_AF-A0A356F1J0-F1
#
_entry.id   AF-A0A356F1J0-F1
#
_cell.length_a   1.000
_cell.length_b   1.000
_cell.length_c   1.000
_cell.angle_alpha   90.00
_cell.angle_beta   90.00
_cell.angle_gamma   90.00
#
_symmetry.space_group_name_H-M   'P 1'
#
loop_
_entity.id
_entity.type
_entity.pdbx_description
1 polymer ?
#
loop_
_entity_poly.entity_id
_entity_poly.type
_entity_poly.pdbx_seq_one_letter_code
_entity_poly.pdbx_strand_id
1 'polypeptide(L)'
;MNKTKVKITCGIILVLFICSLILIPIFNKDKKPQDLNVYLNEEVRFADEVFIKVVGLSVDKTETSEHEFDEDGDKLSEYTLNLLVSIEQRNTDNYINKITMKSEMFTLKSVNLKSKSKMQVFFNSLATITLQTSIGLLVGGTVDGSLEYGVMDAIETGIDFATEYTTQSIENAETLKTDFKPIKATKNQFEPFNPRDNMNEATIVKLSFPIKQEYLDSENIMVLTVDKIDKFEKRIFLIPRPINTQKDD
;
A
#
# COMPACT_ATOMS: atom_id res chain seq x y z
N MET A 1 -66.47 7.28 -15.93
CA MET A 1 -65.03 7.48 -16.17
C MET A 1 -64.39 6.10 -16.45
N ASN A 2 -63.77 5.94 -17.63
CA ASN A 2 -63.57 4.66 -18.33
C ASN A 2 -62.77 3.58 -17.56
N LYS A 3 -63.42 2.43 -17.28
CA LYS A 3 -62.77 1.20 -16.79
C LYS A 3 -61.65 0.69 -17.72
N THR A 4 -61.72 1.03 -19.02
CA THR A 4 -60.69 0.72 -20.02
C THR A 4 -59.42 1.54 -19.83
N LYS A 5 -59.52 2.81 -19.39
CA LYS A 5 -58.35 3.66 -19.15
C LYS A 5 -57.57 3.19 -17.92
N VAL A 6 -58.25 2.79 -16.84
CA VAL A 6 -57.60 2.30 -15.60
C VAL A 6 -56.81 1.01 -15.82
N LYS A 7 -57.31 0.07 -16.65
CA LYS A 7 -56.58 -1.17 -16.96
C LYS A 7 -55.32 -0.95 -17.80
N ILE A 8 -55.35 0.01 -18.73
CA ILE A 8 -54.19 0.34 -19.56
C ILE A 8 -53.10 1.03 -18.73
N THR A 9 -53.48 1.94 -17.81
CA THR A 9 -52.51 2.61 -16.94
C THR A 9 -51.86 1.65 -15.94
N CYS A 10 -52.61 0.70 -15.36
CA CYS A 10 -52.02 -0.34 -14.51
C CYS A 10 -51.09 -1.28 -15.27
N GLY A 11 -51.42 -1.66 -16.51
CA GLY A 11 -50.58 -2.51 -17.34
C GLY A 11 -49.23 -1.86 -17.71
N ILE A 12 -49.24 -0.56 -18.03
CA ILE A 12 -48.01 0.19 -18.38
C ILE A 12 -47.10 0.34 -17.15
N ILE A 13 -47.66 0.60 -15.97
CA ILE A 13 -46.88 0.71 -14.72
C ILE A 13 -46.25 -0.64 -14.36
N LEU A 14 -47.00 -1.74 -14.51
CA LEU A 14 -46.49 -3.09 -14.20
C LEU A 14 -45.35 -3.47 -15.16
N VAL A 15 -45.47 -3.18 -16.45
CA VAL A 15 -44.42 -3.46 -17.45
C VAL A 15 -43.18 -2.62 -17.20
N LEU A 16 -43.32 -1.33 -16.84
CA LEU A 16 -42.17 -0.49 -16.47
C LEU A 16 -41.48 -0.97 -15.19
N PHE A 17 -42.24 -1.45 -14.20
CA PHE A 17 -41.69 -1.98 -12.95
C PHE A 17 -40.96 -3.32 -13.16
N ILE A 18 -41.49 -4.18 -14.04
CA ILE A 18 -40.86 -5.44 -14.43
C ILE A 18 -39.61 -5.17 -15.29
N CYS A 19 -39.66 -4.22 -16.22
CA CYS A 19 -38.49 -3.80 -16.98
C CYS A 19 -37.40 -3.19 -16.07
N SER A 20 -37.74 -2.39 -15.06
CA SER A 20 -36.74 -1.88 -14.11
C SER A 20 -36.13 -3.00 -13.27
N LEU A 21 -36.92 -3.99 -12.82
CA LEU A 21 -36.40 -5.14 -12.07
C LEU A 21 -35.50 -6.07 -12.89
N ILE A 22 -35.74 -6.17 -14.20
CA ILE A 22 -34.96 -7.05 -15.10
C ILE A 22 -33.74 -6.31 -15.71
N LEU A 23 -33.72 -4.97 -15.76
CA LEU A 23 -32.58 -4.19 -16.26
C LEU A 23 -31.55 -3.82 -15.18
N ILE A 24 -31.92 -3.79 -13.89
CA ILE A 24 -30.97 -3.50 -12.80
C ILE A 24 -29.83 -4.55 -12.67
N PRO A 25 -29.99 -5.86 -12.96
CA PRO A 25 -28.87 -6.80 -12.91
C PRO A 25 -28.01 -6.81 -14.19
N ILE A 26 -28.39 -6.13 -15.28
CA ILE A 26 -27.63 -6.19 -16.56
C ILE A 26 -26.55 -5.09 -16.63
N PHE A 27 -26.67 -4.02 -15.84
CA PHE A 27 -25.64 -2.98 -15.75
C PHE A 27 -24.58 -3.20 -14.67
N ASN A 28 -24.77 -4.18 -13.77
CA ASN A 28 -23.67 -4.69 -12.96
C ASN A 28 -22.99 -5.84 -13.70
N LYS A 29 -22.35 -5.51 -14.84
CA LYS A 29 -21.17 -6.29 -15.22
C LYS A 29 -20.19 -6.09 -14.08
N ASP A 30 -20.00 -7.14 -13.28
CA ASP A 30 -18.89 -7.31 -12.36
C ASP A 30 -17.60 -6.89 -13.07
N LYS A 31 -17.22 -5.62 -12.94
CA LYS A 31 -15.81 -5.26 -13.00
C LYS A 31 -15.26 -5.86 -11.72
N LYS A 32 -14.80 -7.12 -11.81
CA LYS A 32 -13.82 -7.63 -10.86
C LYS A 32 -12.84 -6.48 -10.64
N PRO A 33 -12.70 -5.97 -9.42
CA PRO A 33 -11.73 -4.94 -9.15
C PRO A 33 -10.41 -5.51 -9.63
N GLN A 34 -9.77 -4.81 -10.57
CA GLN A 34 -8.37 -5.11 -10.86
C GLN A 34 -7.65 -5.00 -9.51
N ASP A 35 -7.00 -6.08 -9.12
CA ASP A 35 -5.96 -6.05 -8.11
C ASP A 35 -4.94 -5.01 -8.59
N LEU A 36 -5.11 -3.77 -8.13
CA LEU A 36 -4.32 -2.62 -8.54
C LEU A 36 -3.04 -2.66 -7.71
N ASN A 37 -2.19 -3.61 -8.09
CA ASN A 37 -0.82 -3.73 -7.65
C ASN A 37 -0.03 -2.57 -8.26
N VAL A 38 0.56 -1.73 -7.42
CA VAL A 38 1.44 -0.64 -7.86
C VAL A 38 2.83 -0.83 -7.26
N TYR A 39 3.84 -0.28 -7.93
CA TYR A 39 5.22 -0.30 -7.44
C TYR A 39 5.45 0.76 -6.34
N LEU A 40 6.57 0.67 -5.62
CA LEU A 40 6.93 1.55 -4.50
C LEU A 40 6.87 3.05 -4.89
N ASN A 41 7.32 3.37 -6.10
CA ASN A 41 7.40 4.72 -6.62
C ASN A 41 6.07 5.23 -7.23
N GLU A 42 5.02 4.42 -7.18
CA GLU A 42 3.71 4.72 -7.72
C GLU A 42 2.70 5.07 -6.64
N GLU A 43 1.65 5.75 -7.09
CA GLU A 43 0.56 6.19 -6.24
C GLU A 43 -0.65 5.27 -6.42
N VAL A 44 -1.31 4.96 -5.30
CA VAL A 44 -2.56 4.22 -5.31
C VAL A 44 -3.72 5.11 -4.89
N ARG A 45 -4.80 5.07 -5.66
CA ARG A 45 -6.08 5.68 -5.28
C ARG A 45 -6.80 4.75 -4.30
N PHE A 46 -6.86 5.16 -3.03
CA PHE A 46 -7.45 4.39 -1.94
C PHE A 46 -8.97 4.53 -1.87
N ALA A 47 -9.46 5.77 -1.89
CA ALA A 47 -10.88 6.11 -1.87
C ALA A 47 -11.18 7.16 -2.95
N ASP A 48 -12.39 7.73 -2.93
CA ASP A 48 -12.69 8.86 -3.82
C ASP A 48 -11.73 10.00 -3.54
N GLU A 49 -10.80 10.17 -4.47
CA GLU A 49 -9.79 11.21 -4.48
C GLU A 49 -8.79 11.21 -3.32
N VAL A 50 -8.71 10.13 -2.53
CA VAL A 50 -7.63 9.92 -1.55
C VAL A 50 -6.53 9.10 -2.21
N PHE A 51 -5.37 9.71 -2.36
CA PHE A 51 -4.18 9.18 -2.98
C PHE A 51 -3.14 8.85 -1.91
N ILE A 52 -2.50 7.69 -2.04
CA ILE A 52 -1.50 7.19 -1.10
C ILE A 52 -0.26 6.80 -1.90
N LYS A 53 0.91 7.30 -1.48
CA LYS A 53 2.20 6.98 -2.08
C LYS A 53 3.24 6.73 -1.00
N VAL A 54 4.04 5.67 -1.15
CA VAL A 54 5.22 5.49 -0.30
C VAL A 54 6.32 6.41 -0.83
N VAL A 55 6.80 7.30 0.03
CA VAL A 55 7.80 8.34 -0.30
C VAL A 55 9.09 8.16 0.50
N GLY A 56 9.16 7.18 1.39
CA GLY A 56 10.36 6.87 2.16
C GLY A 56 10.36 5.42 2.60
N LEU A 57 11.53 4.81 2.60
CA LEU A 57 11.73 3.40 2.93
C LEU A 57 13.08 3.27 3.65
N SER A 58 13.09 2.74 4.87
CA SER A 58 14.32 2.45 5.60
C SER A 58 14.17 1.24 6.50
N VAL A 59 15.30 0.68 6.93
CA VAL A 59 15.33 -0.46 7.85
C VAL A 59 16.24 -0.14 9.02
N ASP A 60 15.67 -0.21 10.22
CA ASP A 60 16.43 -0.17 11.46
C ASP A 60 16.79 -1.62 11.85
N LYS A 61 18.06 -1.83 12.21
CA LYS A 61 18.56 -3.10 12.73
C LYS A 61 18.85 -2.94 14.22
N THR A 62 18.16 -3.69 15.07
CA THR A 62 18.36 -3.65 16.52
C THR A 62 19.26 -4.81 16.94
N GLU A 63 20.41 -4.51 17.55
CA GLU A 63 21.44 -5.51 17.90
C GLU A 63 21.03 -6.42 19.08
N THR A 64 20.05 -6.01 19.88
CA THR A 64 19.51 -6.78 21.02
C THR A 64 17.99 -6.69 21.01
N SER A 65 17.32 -7.75 20.56
CA SER A 65 15.86 -7.84 20.60
C SER A 65 15.40 -8.04 22.05
N GLU A 66 14.96 -6.98 22.73
CA GLU A 66 14.27 -7.09 24.04
C GLU A 66 12.95 -7.89 23.94
N HIS A 67 12.44 -8.07 22.72
CA HIS A 67 11.27 -8.86 22.39
C HIS A 67 11.58 -9.82 21.24
N GLU A 68 11.89 -11.07 21.56
CA GLU A 68 12.11 -12.13 20.56
C GLU A 68 10.81 -12.59 19.89
N PHE A 69 9.65 -12.26 20.46
CA PHE A 69 8.34 -12.70 20.01
C PHE A 69 7.33 -11.55 20.04
N ASP A 70 6.37 -11.55 19.12
CA ASP A 70 5.23 -10.64 19.12
C ASP A 70 4.10 -11.10 20.07
N GLU A 71 3.02 -10.31 20.16
CA GLU A 71 1.84 -10.63 20.98
C GLU A 71 1.15 -11.95 20.58
N ASP A 72 1.35 -12.41 19.34
CA ASP A 72 0.79 -13.65 18.79
C ASP A 72 1.75 -14.85 18.98
N GLY A 73 2.91 -14.64 19.59
CA GLY A 73 3.94 -15.65 19.83
C GLY A 73 4.82 -15.96 18.60
N ASP A 74 4.78 -15.12 17.57
CA ASP A 74 5.61 -15.30 16.38
C ASP A 74 6.99 -14.66 16.58
N LYS A 75 8.05 -15.35 16.12
CA LYS A 75 9.43 -14.89 16.30
C LYS A 75 9.70 -13.61 15.50
N LEU A 76 10.14 -12.57 16.19
CA LEU A 76 10.61 -11.33 15.59
C LEU A 76 12.06 -11.47 15.14
N SER A 77 12.41 -10.77 14.07
CA SER A 77 13.77 -10.60 13.61
C SER A 77 14.41 -9.35 14.23
N GLU A 78 15.70 -9.15 13.95
CA GLU A 78 16.44 -7.93 14.31
C GLU A 78 16.01 -6.69 13.51
N TYR A 79 15.12 -6.82 12.51
CA TYR A 79 14.78 -5.73 11.61
C TYR A 79 13.41 -5.11 11.90
N THR A 80 13.37 -3.78 11.84
CA THR A 80 12.15 -2.98 11.78
C THR A 80 12.12 -2.21 10.45
N LEU A 81 11.09 -2.45 9.66
CA LEU A 81 10.85 -1.73 8.41
C LEU A 81 10.11 -0.42 8.69
N ASN A 82 10.66 0.70 8.24
CA ASN A 82 10.04 2.01 8.37
C ASN A 82 9.63 2.54 7.01
N LEU A 83 8.41 3.07 6.93
CA LEU A 83 7.85 3.69 5.72
C LEU A 83 7.46 5.14 6.02
N LEU A 84 7.77 6.04 5.08
CA LEU A 84 7.13 7.34 4.99
C LEU A 84 6.05 7.26 3.91
N VAL A 85 4.82 7.60 4.28
CA VAL A 85 3.66 7.50 3.39
C VAL A 85 3.05 8.88 3.24
N SER A 86 2.99 9.35 1.99
CA SER A 86 2.26 10.56 1.62
C SER A 86 0.80 10.20 1.39
N ILE A 87 -0.10 10.92 2.06
CA ILE A 87 -1.55 10.80 1.92
C ILE A 87 -2.10 12.16 1.52
N GLU A 88 -2.77 12.23 0.39
CA GLU A 88 -3.28 13.47 -0.18
C GLU A 88 -4.73 13.28 -0.64
N GLN A 89 -5.58 14.28 -0.39
CA GLN A 89 -6.90 14.32 -0.99
C GLN A 89 -6.96 15.39 -2.08
N ARG A 90 -7.11 14.96 -3.35
CA ARG A 90 -7.13 15.86 -4.50
C ARG A 90 -8.54 16.07 -5.00
N ASN A 91 -9.11 17.25 -4.77
CA ASN A 91 -10.48 17.60 -5.14
C ASN A 91 -11.54 16.83 -4.34
N THR A 92 -12.52 17.58 -3.81
CA THR A 92 -13.71 16.98 -3.22
C THR A 92 -14.94 17.78 -3.60
N ASP A 93 -15.74 17.27 -4.54
CA ASP A 93 -17.18 17.50 -4.48
C ASP A 93 -17.67 17.44 -3.04
N ASN A 94 -18.53 18.39 -2.65
CA ASN A 94 -18.92 18.60 -1.25
C ASN A 94 -19.51 17.35 -0.56
N TYR A 95 -19.92 16.34 -1.32
CA TYR A 95 -20.46 15.05 -0.88
C TYR A 95 -19.41 13.97 -0.55
N ILE A 96 -18.11 14.25 -0.70
CA ILE A 96 -17.06 13.22 -0.64
C ILE A 96 -16.68 12.79 0.79
N ASN A 97 -16.41 11.49 0.86
CA ASN A 97 -16.07 10.63 1.99
C ASN A 97 -15.24 11.31 3.10
N LYS A 98 -15.79 11.30 4.32
CA LYS A 98 -15.07 11.65 5.55
C LYS A 98 -14.36 10.41 6.06
N ILE A 99 -13.22 10.08 5.46
CA ILE A 99 -12.40 8.96 5.92
C ILE A 99 -11.38 9.50 6.91
N THR A 100 -11.41 8.98 8.13
CA THR A 100 -10.32 9.21 9.09
C THR A 100 -9.24 8.17 8.83
N MET A 101 -8.06 8.63 8.41
CA MET A 101 -6.88 7.80 8.26
C MET A 101 -6.32 7.44 9.64
N LYS A 102 -5.97 6.17 9.82
CA LYS A 102 -5.41 5.62 11.05
C LYS A 102 -4.31 4.62 10.74
N SER A 103 -3.37 4.43 11.66
CA SER A 103 -2.24 3.52 11.47
C SER A 103 -2.71 2.09 11.17
N GLU A 104 -3.77 1.64 11.84
CA GLU A 104 -4.31 0.28 11.75
C GLU A 104 -4.92 -0.07 10.39
N MET A 105 -5.08 0.91 9.49
CA MET A 105 -5.51 0.68 8.11
C MET A 105 -4.40 0.11 7.23
N PHE A 106 -3.15 0.17 7.69
CA PHE A 106 -1.96 -0.27 6.97
C PHE A 106 -1.49 -1.62 7.50
N THR A 107 -1.25 -2.55 6.58
CA THR A 107 -0.78 -3.89 6.90
C THR A 107 0.31 -4.30 5.92
N LEU A 108 1.38 -4.89 6.41
CA LEU A 108 2.38 -5.54 5.58
C LEU A 108 1.97 -7.00 5.34
N LYS A 109 1.97 -7.42 4.08
CA LYS A 109 1.65 -8.80 3.68
C LYS A 109 2.76 -9.39 2.83
N SER A 110 2.97 -10.69 2.97
CA SER A 110 3.73 -11.47 2.01
C SER A 110 2.83 -11.81 0.82
N VAL A 111 3.37 -11.78 -0.39
CA VAL A 111 2.70 -12.28 -1.60
C VAL A 111 3.57 -13.33 -2.26
N ASN A 112 2.97 -14.40 -2.79
CA ASN A 112 3.68 -15.48 -3.47
C ASN A 112 4.15 -15.06 -4.88
N LEU A 113 4.98 -14.04 -4.91
CA LEU A 113 5.74 -13.59 -6.07
C LEU A 113 7.20 -13.85 -5.73
N LYS A 114 7.81 -14.82 -6.41
CA LYS A 114 9.18 -15.27 -6.09
C LYS A 114 10.21 -14.20 -6.44
N SER A 115 11.05 -13.87 -5.46
CA SER A 115 12.29 -13.15 -5.67
C SER A 115 13.45 -14.09 -6.02
N LYS A 116 14.58 -13.52 -6.43
CA LYS A 116 15.79 -14.27 -6.80
C LYS A 116 16.58 -14.81 -5.60
N SER A 117 16.33 -14.31 -4.38
CA SER A 117 17.01 -14.75 -3.16
C SER A 117 16.13 -14.49 -1.94
N LYS A 118 16.52 -14.94 -0.75
CA LYS A 118 15.75 -14.69 0.48
C LYS A 118 15.60 -13.20 0.79
N MET A 119 14.47 -12.81 1.37
CA MET A 119 14.15 -11.42 1.72
C MET A 119 15.15 -10.83 2.71
N GLN A 120 15.79 -11.66 3.53
CA GLN A 120 16.92 -11.25 4.38
C GLN A 120 18.01 -10.47 3.62
N VAL A 121 18.31 -10.85 2.37
CA VAL A 121 19.33 -10.16 1.57
C VAL A 121 18.91 -8.72 1.28
N PHE A 122 17.64 -8.51 0.92
CA PHE A 122 17.07 -7.18 0.71
C PHE A 122 17.14 -6.32 1.98
N PHE A 123 16.74 -6.88 3.12
CA PHE A 123 16.80 -6.17 4.41
C PHE A 123 18.23 -5.81 4.84
N ASN A 124 19.19 -6.72 4.66
CA ASN A 124 20.59 -6.45 4.97
C ASN A 124 21.13 -5.28 4.11
N SER A 125 20.81 -5.27 2.81
CA SER A 125 21.20 -4.19 1.91
C SER A 125 20.57 -2.86 2.32
N LEU A 126 19.25 -2.85 2.56
CA LEU A 126 18.53 -1.64 2.96
C LEU A 126 18.97 -1.10 4.32
N ALA A 127 19.26 -1.96 5.29
CA ALA A 127 19.81 -1.57 6.59
C ALA A 127 21.21 -0.94 6.45
N THR A 128 22.07 -1.53 5.62
CA THR A 128 23.42 -1.00 5.34
C THR A 128 23.34 0.38 4.72
N ILE A 129 22.46 0.56 3.73
CA ILE A 129 22.23 1.84 3.07
C ILE A 129 21.68 2.87 4.07
N THR A 130 20.67 2.50 4.87
CA THR A 130 20.09 3.37 5.90
C THR A 130 21.15 3.87 6.90
N LEU A 131 22.07 2.99 7.31
CA LEU A 131 23.18 3.33 8.20
C LEU A 131 24.20 4.25 7.52
N GLN A 132 24.53 4.01 6.25
CA GLN A 132 25.45 4.86 5.49
C GLN A 132 24.88 6.28 5.28
N THR A 133 23.60 6.40 4.93
CA THR A 133 22.95 7.71 4.74
C THR A 133 22.83 8.48 6.05
N SER A 134 22.51 7.81 7.16
CA SER A 134 22.45 8.47 8.47
C SER A 134 23.83 8.95 8.95
N ILE A 135 24.89 8.18 8.73
CA ILE A 135 26.27 8.60 9.02
C ILE A 135 26.71 9.76 8.11
N GLY A 136 26.40 9.70 6.81
CA GLY A 136 26.72 10.77 5.86
C GLY A 136 26.09 12.12 6.24
N LEU A 137 24.84 12.12 6.73
CA LEU A 137 24.15 13.31 7.23
C LEU A 137 24.80 13.89 8.50
N LEU A 138 25.33 13.03 9.38
CA LEU A 138 26.02 13.45 10.61
C LEU A 138 27.39 14.08 10.34
N VAL A 139 28.08 13.69 9.26
CA VAL A 139 29.39 14.21 8.89
C VAL A 139 29.30 15.46 7.99
N GLY A 140 28.15 15.68 7.32
CA GLY A 140 27.96 16.70 6.29
C GLY A 140 27.33 18.04 6.71
N GLY A 141 27.13 18.31 8.01
CA GLY A 141 26.82 19.62 8.59
C GLY A 141 25.89 20.56 7.79
N THR A 142 24.58 20.45 8.00
CA THR A 142 23.59 21.57 8.11
C THR A 142 22.20 20.95 8.27
N VAL A 143 21.63 21.10 9.46
CA VAL A 143 20.26 20.70 9.79
C VAL A 143 19.36 21.88 9.47
N ASP A 144 18.99 22.03 8.20
CA ASP A 144 17.85 22.84 7.81
C ASP A 144 17.27 22.23 6.52
N GLY A 145 16.12 21.55 6.64
CA GLY A 145 15.37 20.96 5.51
C GLY A 145 15.93 19.68 4.85
N SER A 146 17.08 19.16 5.28
CA SER A 146 17.82 18.08 4.59
C SER A 146 17.49 16.64 5.01
N LEU A 147 16.64 16.44 6.04
CA LEU A 147 16.23 15.10 6.49
C LEU A 147 15.36 14.35 5.45
N GLU A 148 14.78 15.08 4.50
CA GLU A 148 13.90 14.54 3.45
C GLU A 148 14.67 14.00 2.24
N TYR A 149 15.90 14.49 2.00
CA TYR A 149 16.73 14.09 0.85
C TYR A 149 17.60 12.85 1.11
N GLY A 150 18.06 12.63 2.35
CA GLY A 150 18.89 11.45 2.68
C GLY A 150 18.15 10.11 2.59
N VAL A 151 16.82 10.12 2.70
CA VAL A 151 15.97 8.91 2.53
C VAL A 151 15.74 8.60 1.03
N MET A 152 15.78 9.61 0.16
CA MET A 152 15.62 9.46 -1.29
C MET A 152 16.85 8.83 -1.97
N ASP A 153 18.07 9.12 -1.49
CA ASP A 153 19.30 8.52 -2.03
C ASP A 153 19.47 7.05 -1.58
N ALA A 154 19.03 6.76 -0.35
CA ALA A 154 18.89 5.38 0.14
C ALA A 154 17.89 4.56 -0.69
N ILE A 155 16.83 5.25 -1.13
CA ILE A 155 15.83 4.76 -2.07
C ILE A 155 16.55 4.41 -3.38
N GLU A 156 17.22 5.32 -4.09
CA GLU A 156 17.82 5.03 -5.41
C GLU A 156 18.83 3.85 -5.40
N THR A 157 19.79 3.83 -4.47
CA THR A 157 20.80 2.76 -4.41
C THR A 157 20.22 1.41 -3.92
N GLY A 158 19.23 1.44 -3.02
CA GLY A 158 18.52 0.23 -2.58
C GLY A 158 17.50 -0.27 -3.61
N ILE A 159 17.03 0.62 -4.48
CA ILE A 159 16.03 0.40 -5.53
C ILE A 159 16.61 -0.33 -6.73
N ASP A 160 17.83 -0.02 -7.12
CA ASP A 160 18.52 -0.79 -8.17
C ASP A 160 18.64 -2.26 -7.76
N PHE A 161 18.99 -2.51 -6.49
CA PHE A 161 19.03 -3.86 -5.93
C PHE A 161 17.64 -4.53 -5.90
N ALA A 162 16.60 -3.80 -5.51
CA ALA A 162 15.23 -4.29 -5.42
C ALA A 162 14.61 -4.61 -6.80
N THR A 163 15.01 -3.86 -7.84
CA THR A 163 14.60 -4.11 -9.23
C THR A 163 15.15 -5.43 -9.73
N GLU A 164 16.44 -5.68 -9.49
CA GLU A 164 17.10 -6.94 -9.87
C GLU A 164 16.56 -8.15 -9.10
N TYR A 165 15.95 -7.92 -7.94
CA TYR A 165 15.50 -8.95 -7.01
C TYR A 165 14.21 -9.66 -7.45
N THR A 166 13.43 -9.08 -8.35
CA THR A 166 12.11 -9.61 -8.76
C THR A 166 12.21 -10.41 -10.06
N THR A 167 11.47 -11.52 -10.17
CA THR A 167 11.53 -12.40 -11.36
C THR A 167 10.34 -12.26 -12.31
N GLN A 168 9.28 -11.54 -11.90
CA GLN A 168 8.00 -11.45 -12.59
C GLN A 168 7.37 -10.06 -12.41
N SER A 169 6.55 -9.62 -13.38
CA SER A 169 5.79 -8.36 -13.28
C SER A 169 4.74 -8.47 -12.17
N ILE A 170 4.63 -7.43 -11.32
CA ILE A 170 3.66 -7.38 -10.22
C ILE A 170 2.23 -7.21 -10.71
N GLU A 171 2.04 -6.73 -11.95
CA GLU A 171 0.72 -6.48 -12.54
C GLU A 171 -0.09 -7.79 -12.68
N ASN A 172 0.60 -8.95 -12.67
CA ASN A 172 -0.01 -10.28 -12.69
C ASN A 172 0.05 -11.00 -11.33
N ALA A 173 0.48 -10.31 -10.25
CA ALA A 173 0.59 -10.92 -8.94
C ALA A 173 -0.81 -11.12 -8.32
N GLU A 174 -1.32 -12.34 -8.42
CA GLU A 174 -2.51 -12.76 -7.70
C GLU A 174 -2.21 -12.86 -6.20
N THR A 175 -3.19 -12.55 -5.35
CA THR A 175 -3.17 -12.92 -3.93
C THR A 175 -3.32 -14.43 -3.79
N LEU A 176 -2.28 -15.16 -4.17
CA LEU A 176 -2.11 -16.52 -3.70
C LEU A 176 -2.01 -16.43 -2.18
N LYS A 177 -2.96 -17.07 -1.48
CA LYS A 177 -2.94 -17.19 -0.02
C LYS A 177 -1.52 -17.59 0.40
N THR A 178 -0.83 -16.69 1.07
CA THR A 178 0.40 -17.03 1.76
C THR A 178 0.04 -17.57 3.13
N ASP A 179 0.79 -18.54 3.63
CA ASP A 179 0.62 -19.06 4.99
C ASP A 179 1.14 -18.07 6.06
N PHE A 180 1.81 -16.99 5.64
CA PHE A 180 2.35 -15.96 6.52
C PHE A 180 1.25 -15.08 7.10
N LYS A 181 1.29 -14.88 8.42
CA LYS A 181 0.39 -13.95 9.11
C LYS A 181 0.73 -12.51 8.72
N PRO A 182 -0.25 -11.66 8.37
CA PRO A 182 -0.01 -10.24 8.10
C PRO A 182 0.58 -9.51 9.31
N ILE A 183 1.42 -8.51 9.06
CA ILE A 183 1.99 -7.63 10.10
C ILE A 183 1.24 -6.30 10.05
N LYS A 184 0.38 -6.04 11.02
CA LYS A 184 -0.35 -4.77 11.10
C LYS A 184 0.59 -3.66 11.59
N ALA A 185 0.37 -2.44 11.14
CA ALA A 185 1.03 -1.29 11.73
C ALA A 185 0.66 -1.17 13.22
N THR A 186 1.61 -0.76 14.05
CA THR A 186 1.34 -0.52 15.47
C THR A 186 0.28 0.58 15.61
N LYS A 187 -0.57 0.46 16.64
CA LYS A 187 -1.59 1.48 16.93
C LYS A 187 -0.93 2.82 17.24
N ASN A 188 -1.60 3.91 16.85
CA ASN A 188 -1.20 5.29 17.18
C ASN A 188 0.23 5.67 16.72
N GLN A 189 0.71 5.15 15.58
CA GLN A 189 1.98 5.59 15.01
C GLN A 189 1.93 7.01 14.43
N PHE A 190 0.73 7.49 14.13
CA PHE A 190 0.45 8.88 13.79
C PHE A 190 -0.93 9.28 14.33
N GLU A 191 -1.13 10.58 14.55
CA GLU A 191 -2.41 11.13 14.99
C GLU A 191 -3.48 10.92 13.90
N PRO A 192 -4.62 10.27 14.20
CA PRO A 192 -5.70 10.11 13.23
C PRO A 192 -6.16 11.45 12.65
N PHE A 193 -6.28 11.51 11.33
CA PHE A 193 -6.67 12.75 10.65
C PHE A 193 -7.60 12.46 9.48
N ASN A 194 -8.37 13.47 9.08
CA ASN A 194 -9.18 13.40 7.88
C ASN A 194 -8.42 14.12 6.75
N PRO A 195 -8.05 13.44 5.65
CA PRO A 195 -7.34 14.07 4.53
C PRO A 195 -8.07 15.28 3.96
N ARG A 196 -9.39 15.35 4.14
CA ARG A 196 -10.21 16.50 3.73
C ARG A 196 -9.90 17.78 4.49
N ASP A 197 -9.38 17.68 5.70
CA ASP A 197 -9.07 18.86 6.50
C ASP A 197 -7.86 19.61 5.91
N ASN A 198 -7.02 18.92 5.13
CA ASN A 198 -5.85 19.44 4.41
C ASN A 198 -5.95 19.14 2.89
N MET A 199 -7.04 19.58 2.25
CA MET A 199 -7.26 19.31 0.81
C MET A 199 -6.15 19.88 -0.08
N ASN A 200 -5.74 19.10 -1.08
CA ASN A 200 -4.64 19.38 -2.00
C ASN A 200 -3.28 19.61 -1.32
N GLU A 201 -3.17 19.22 -0.05
CA GLU A 201 -1.92 19.22 0.70
C GLU A 201 -1.61 17.79 1.13
N ALA A 202 -0.38 17.35 0.88
CA ALA A 202 0.08 16.03 1.27
C ALA A 202 0.38 16.01 2.77
N THR A 203 -0.22 15.07 3.49
CA THR A 203 0.17 14.74 4.88
C THR A 203 1.09 13.54 4.85
N ILE A 204 2.33 13.72 5.33
CA ILE A 204 3.32 12.63 5.42
C ILE A 204 3.20 11.99 6.80
N VAL A 205 3.00 10.67 6.82
CA VAL A 205 2.98 9.86 8.06
C VAL A 205 4.11 8.85 8.07
N LYS A 206 4.58 8.50 9.28
CA LYS A 206 5.56 7.44 9.49
C LYS A 206 4.86 6.17 9.98
N LEU A 207 5.24 5.04 9.39
CA LEU A 207 4.81 3.71 9.81
C LEU A 207 6.05 2.85 10.11
N SER A 208 5.94 2.01 11.13
CA SER A 208 7.02 1.09 11.53
C SER A 208 6.47 -0.33 11.72
N PHE A 209 7.15 -1.32 11.14
CA PHE A 209 6.74 -2.72 11.16
C PHE A 209 7.89 -3.59 11.68
N PRO A 210 7.79 -4.11 12.92
CA PRO A 210 8.69 -5.16 13.38
C PRO A 210 8.54 -6.40 12.50
N ILE A 211 9.63 -6.86 11.90
CA ILE A 211 9.56 -7.91 10.89
C ILE A 211 9.68 -9.28 11.54
N LYS A 212 8.76 -10.19 11.21
CA LYS A 212 8.80 -11.59 11.63
C LYS A 212 9.93 -12.32 10.92
N GLN A 213 10.62 -13.22 11.63
CA GLN A 213 11.75 -13.98 11.07
C GLN A 213 11.35 -14.78 9.82
N GLU A 214 10.14 -15.33 9.80
CA GLU A 214 9.61 -16.10 8.67
C GLU A 214 9.50 -15.29 7.36
N TYR A 215 9.31 -13.97 7.45
CA TYR A 215 9.30 -13.10 6.27
C TYR A 215 10.70 -12.99 5.66
N LEU A 216 11.75 -12.92 6.49
CA LEU A 216 13.14 -12.81 6.04
C LEU A 216 13.64 -14.10 5.39
N ASP A 217 13.21 -15.24 5.94
CA ASP A 217 13.62 -16.56 5.46
C ASP A 217 12.95 -16.95 4.14
N SER A 218 11.91 -16.21 3.75
CA SER A 218 11.09 -16.43 2.55
C SER A 218 11.69 -15.80 1.28
N GLU A 219 11.34 -16.37 0.13
CA GLU A 219 11.55 -15.80 -1.21
C GLU A 219 10.32 -15.02 -1.71
N ASN A 220 9.31 -14.83 -0.86
CA ASN A 220 8.13 -14.07 -1.21
C ASN A 220 8.39 -12.56 -1.08
N ILE A 221 7.81 -11.79 -1.98
CA ILE A 221 7.85 -10.32 -1.93
C ILE A 221 6.87 -9.79 -0.88
N MET A 222 7.19 -8.63 -0.31
CA MET A 222 6.32 -7.91 0.62
C MET A 222 5.56 -6.78 -0.06
N VAL A 223 4.34 -6.56 0.39
CA VAL A 223 3.48 -5.48 -0.06
C VAL A 223 2.91 -4.73 1.14
N LEU A 224 2.87 -3.41 1.05
CA LEU A 224 2.05 -2.59 1.92
C LEU A 224 0.62 -2.62 1.39
N THR A 225 -0.32 -3.01 2.22
CA THR A 225 -1.74 -3.02 1.90
C THR A 225 -2.48 -1.98 2.72
N VAL A 226 -3.41 -1.27 2.07
CA VAL A 226 -4.34 -0.38 2.76
C VAL A 226 -5.74 -0.96 2.64
N ASP A 227 -6.35 -1.27 3.79
CA ASP A 227 -7.69 -1.88 3.84
C ASP A 227 -8.77 -0.84 3.54
N LYS A 228 -9.59 -1.06 2.51
CA LYS A 228 -10.81 -0.27 2.27
C LYS A 228 -12.00 -0.87 3.01
N ILE A 229 -12.86 0.00 3.54
CA ILE A 229 -14.15 -0.33 4.17
C ILE A 229 -15.06 -1.20 3.26
N ASP A 230 -14.87 -1.16 1.93
CA ASP A 230 -15.68 -1.89 0.94
C ASP A 230 -15.04 -3.19 0.41
N LYS A 231 -14.17 -3.85 1.19
CA LYS A 231 -13.58 -5.18 0.87
C LYS A 231 -12.57 -5.19 -0.29
N PHE A 232 -12.07 -4.04 -0.72
CA PHE A 232 -11.00 -3.95 -1.72
C PHE A 232 -9.68 -3.56 -1.08
N GLU A 233 -8.69 -4.40 -1.29
CA GLU A 233 -7.32 -4.17 -0.83
C GLU A 233 -6.53 -3.47 -1.93
N LYS A 234 -5.81 -2.42 -1.55
CA LYS A 234 -4.86 -1.72 -2.43
C LYS A 234 -3.45 -2.12 -2.02
N ARG A 235 -2.60 -2.51 -2.97
CA ARG A 235 -1.27 -3.07 -2.70
C ARG A 235 -0.18 -2.21 -3.32
N ILE A 236 0.75 -1.75 -2.50
CA ILE A 236 1.97 -1.08 -2.92
C ILE A 236 3.11 -2.07 -2.67
N PHE A 237 3.67 -2.59 -3.75
CA PHE A 237 4.82 -3.47 -3.70
C PHE A 237 6.04 -2.66 -3.24
N LEU A 238 6.76 -3.13 -2.23
CA LEU A 238 7.91 -2.41 -1.68
C LEU A 238 9.19 -2.60 -2.51
N ILE A 239 8.98 -2.64 -3.83
CA ILE A 239 9.97 -2.75 -4.89
C ILE A 239 9.64 -1.65 -5.91
N PRO A 240 10.66 -0.95 -6.42
CA PRO A 240 10.50 0.05 -7.47
C PRO A 240 10.11 -0.60 -8.80
N ARG A 241 9.48 0.17 -9.69
CA ARG A 241 9.27 -0.28 -11.06
C ARG A 241 10.64 -0.47 -11.74
N PRO A 242 10.87 -1.59 -12.44
CA PRO A 242 12.06 -1.74 -13.27
C PRO A 242 12.13 -0.61 -14.28
N ILE A 243 13.26 0.10 -14.32
CA ILE A 243 13.54 1.01 -15.42
C ILE A 243 13.80 0.10 -16.64
N ASN A 244 12.86 0.08 -17.59
CA ASN A 244 13.11 -0.53 -18.89
C ASN A 244 14.26 0.26 -19.53
N THR A 245 15.50 -0.20 -19.31
CA THR A 245 16.61 0.09 -20.21
C THR A 245 16.30 -0.68 -21.48
N GLN A 246 15.50 -0.07 -22.36
CA GLN A 246 15.65 -0.39 -23.77
C GLN A 246 17.12 -0.11 -24.09
N LYS A 247 17.89 -1.19 -24.21
CA LYS A 247 19.08 -1.17 -25.04
C LYS A 247 18.56 -0.83 -26.43
N ASP A 248 18.73 0.43 -26.80
CA ASP A 248 18.80 0.80 -28.20
C ASP A 248 20.05 0.07 -28.75
N ASP A 249 19.82 -1.10 -29.34
CA ASP A 249 20.78 -1.79 -30.21
C ASP A 249 20.87 -1.05 -31.57
#